data_AF-A0A7Y2NEW2-F1
#
_entry.id   AF-A0A7Y2NEW2-F1
#
_cell.length_a   1.000
_cell.length_b   1.000
_cell.length_c   1.000
_cell.angle_alpha   90.00
_cell.angle_beta   90.00
_cell.angle_gamma   90.00
#
_symmetry.space_group_name_H-M   'P 1'
#
loop_
_entity.id
_entity.type
_entity.pdbx_description
1 polymer ?
#
loop_
_entity_poly.entity_id
_entity_poly.type
_entity_poly.pdbx_seq_one_letter_code
_entity_poly.pdbx_strand_id
1 'polypeptide(L)'
;MNQSQRILDVLDHEWDQLSGGPSTRRHLRRWQDQQPALRGARSLPELRSLIEASPLEESSELVWALLAIAAEEDLADRLLLQIIVPGLAGEARWLMSWARRVEPDLIGNGDIDQMLVLAGIEGIRHAHGHRRSYPICSILRRTHRLLTKETRAIETWHAKTVLDEIEVSPSAVPEPTARPGQMLLDLLSEATERGTVSRSDADLLWMIDVAGFSSAELAPSLGIAPRSVAQRRLRAEGRLSKMVGEAA
;
A
#
# COMPACT_ATOMS: atom_id res chain seq x y z
N MET A 1 0.72 -4.42 21.54
CA MET A 1 0.50 -5.14 20.26
C MET A 1 -0.39 -4.26 19.39
N ASN A 2 0.05 -3.84 18.20
CA ASN A 2 -0.77 -2.97 17.33
C ASN A 2 -1.88 -3.80 16.69
N GLN A 3 -3.11 -3.27 16.62
CA GLN A 3 -4.27 -3.98 16.10
C GLN A 3 -4.09 -4.48 14.64
N SER A 4 -3.37 -3.75 13.80
CA SER A 4 -3.00 -4.23 12.46
C SER A 4 -2.09 -5.45 12.43
N GLN A 5 -1.26 -5.67 13.46
CA GLN A 5 -0.53 -6.94 13.55
C GLN A 5 -1.53 -8.06 13.82
N ARG A 6 -2.57 -7.80 14.63
CA ARG A 6 -3.60 -8.77 14.98
C ARG A 6 -4.38 -9.30 13.77
N ILE A 7 -4.72 -8.49 12.76
CA ILE A 7 -5.43 -9.00 11.56
C ILE A 7 -4.52 -9.84 10.66
N LEU A 8 -3.26 -9.42 10.46
CA LEU A 8 -2.33 -10.19 9.65
C LEU A 8 -2.00 -11.52 10.34
N ASP A 9 -1.88 -11.50 11.68
CA ASP A 9 -1.72 -12.70 12.49
C ASP A 9 -2.94 -13.63 12.38
N VAL A 10 -4.17 -13.09 12.30
CA VAL A 10 -5.40 -13.88 12.07
C VAL A 10 -5.39 -14.51 10.68
N LEU A 11 -5.01 -13.75 9.65
CA LEU A 11 -4.89 -14.27 8.29
C LEU A 11 -3.84 -15.40 8.21
N ASP A 12 -2.68 -15.25 8.85
CA ASP A 12 -1.67 -16.29 8.92
C ASP A 12 -2.20 -17.53 9.68
N HIS A 13 -2.90 -17.34 10.80
CA HIS A 13 -3.46 -18.44 11.58
C HIS A 13 -4.56 -19.22 10.83
N GLU A 14 -5.47 -18.52 10.17
CA GLU A 14 -6.50 -19.14 9.32
C GLU A 14 -5.85 -19.92 8.16
N TRP A 15 -4.79 -19.37 7.58
CA TRP A 15 -4.06 -20.03 6.51
C TRP A 15 -3.38 -21.33 6.98
N ASP A 16 -2.76 -21.35 8.15
CA ASP A 16 -2.15 -22.55 8.71
C ASP A 16 -3.18 -23.68 8.88
N GLN A 17 -4.41 -23.34 9.28
CA GLN A 17 -5.50 -24.32 9.40
C GLN A 17 -5.99 -24.83 8.05
N LEU A 18 -6.08 -23.96 7.05
CA LEU A 18 -6.62 -24.31 5.73
C LEU A 18 -5.62 -25.03 4.84
N SER A 19 -4.36 -24.63 4.86
CA SER A 19 -3.37 -24.98 3.84
C SER A 19 -2.89 -26.44 3.89
N GLY A 20 -2.96 -27.09 5.05
CA GLY A 20 -2.44 -28.45 5.28
C GLY A 20 -3.37 -29.62 4.89
N GLY A 21 -4.63 -29.34 4.54
CA GLY A 21 -5.66 -30.37 4.36
C GLY A 21 -5.47 -31.30 3.14
N PRO A 22 -6.06 -32.52 3.15
CA PRO A 22 -6.08 -33.39 1.96
C PRO A 22 -6.82 -32.76 0.76
N SER A 23 -7.82 -31.91 1.02
CA SER A 23 -8.54 -31.16 -0.01
C SER A 23 -7.63 -30.16 -0.73
N THR A 24 -6.85 -29.36 -0.02
CA THR A 24 -5.95 -28.36 -0.62
C THR A 24 -4.86 -29.01 -1.48
N ARG A 25 -4.37 -30.19 -1.09
CA ARG A 25 -3.45 -30.98 -1.94
C ARG A 25 -4.09 -31.42 -3.25
N ARG A 26 -5.39 -31.73 -3.26
CA ARG A 26 -6.12 -32.05 -4.51
C ARG A 26 -6.29 -30.81 -5.39
N HIS A 27 -6.60 -29.66 -4.81
CA HIS A 27 -6.61 -28.39 -5.54
C HIS A 27 -5.25 -28.10 -6.17
N LEU A 28 -4.16 -28.20 -5.39
CA LEU A 28 -2.81 -27.97 -5.92
C LEU A 28 -2.46 -28.89 -7.09
N ARG A 29 -2.77 -30.19 -7.00
CA ARG A 29 -2.55 -31.13 -8.12
C ARG A 29 -3.31 -30.69 -9.37
N ARG A 30 -4.59 -30.33 -9.22
CA ARG A 30 -5.40 -29.80 -10.33
C ARG A 30 -4.78 -28.53 -10.92
N TRP A 31 -4.30 -27.61 -10.07
CA TRP A 31 -3.64 -26.39 -10.52
C TRP A 31 -2.35 -26.69 -11.30
N GLN A 32 -1.58 -27.69 -10.87
CA GLN A 32 -0.35 -28.13 -11.57
C GLN A 32 -0.62 -28.81 -12.91
N ASP A 33 -1.80 -29.42 -13.07
CA ASP A 33 -2.25 -29.96 -14.36
C ASP A 33 -2.64 -28.83 -15.33
N GLN A 34 -3.29 -27.77 -14.83
CA GLN A 34 -3.70 -26.60 -15.62
C GLN A 34 -2.54 -25.64 -15.92
N GLN A 35 -1.64 -25.45 -14.96
CA GLN A 35 -0.54 -24.50 -15.01
C GLN A 35 0.78 -25.22 -14.69
N PRO A 36 1.51 -25.71 -15.71
CA PRO A 36 2.74 -26.46 -15.53
C PRO A 36 3.83 -25.71 -14.73
N ALA A 37 3.81 -24.38 -14.72
CA ALA A 37 4.72 -23.55 -13.94
C ALA A 37 4.64 -23.82 -12.43
N LEU A 38 3.47 -24.25 -11.92
CA LEU A 38 3.27 -24.55 -10.49
C LEU A 38 3.82 -25.93 -10.07
N ARG A 39 4.36 -26.71 -11.02
CA ARG A 39 4.99 -28.01 -10.74
C ARG A 39 6.27 -27.78 -9.95
N GLY A 40 6.40 -28.48 -8.83
CA GLY A 40 7.57 -28.37 -7.94
C GLY A 40 7.18 -28.27 -6.47
N ALA A 41 6.05 -27.64 -6.17
CA ALA A 41 5.49 -27.61 -4.82
C ALA A 41 4.64 -28.86 -4.53
N ARG A 42 4.73 -29.42 -3.32
CA ARG A 42 3.92 -30.57 -2.86
C ARG A 42 2.78 -30.13 -1.94
N SER A 43 2.78 -28.86 -1.52
CA SER A 43 1.78 -28.25 -0.66
C SER A 43 1.65 -26.75 -0.94
N LEU A 44 0.55 -26.12 -0.52
CA LEU A 44 0.38 -24.67 -0.67
C LEU A 44 1.41 -23.86 0.13
N PRO A 45 1.80 -24.24 1.37
CA PRO A 45 2.90 -23.58 2.08
C PRO A 45 4.22 -23.69 1.32
N GLU A 46 4.54 -24.86 0.77
CA GLU A 46 5.74 -25.04 -0.05
C GLU A 46 5.71 -24.20 -1.34
N LEU A 47 4.54 -24.02 -1.96
CA LEU A 47 4.38 -23.14 -3.11
C LEU A 47 4.63 -21.68 -2.74
N ARG A 48 4.11 -21.21 -1.60
CA ARG A 48 4.40 -19.87 -1.06
C ARG A 48 5.91 -19.70 -0.82
N SER A 49 6.54 -20.65 -0.12
CA SER A 49 7.98 -20.60 0.14
C SER A 49 8.81 -20.63 -1.14
N LEU A 50 8.38 -21.38 -2.16
CA LEU A 50 9.02 -21.40 -3.46
C LEU A 50 8.97 -20.02 -4.13
N ILE A 51 7.81 -19.37 -4.14
CA ILE A 51 7.63 -18.01 -4.69
C ILE A 51 8.51 -16.98 -3.97
N GLU A 52 8.60 -17.07 -2.64
CA GLU A 52 9.41 -16.18 -1.80
C GLU A 52 10.92 -16.38 -1.99
N ALA A 53 11.37 -17.62 -2.22
CA ALA A 53 12.78 -17.96 -2.37
C ALA A 53 13.30 -17.85 -3.82
N SER A 54 12.42 -17.90 -4.81
CA SER A 54 12.78 -17.87 -6.23
C SER A 54 13.28 -16.50 -6.69
N PRO A 55 14.16 -16.45 -7.72
CA PRO A 55 14.48 -15.23 -8.45
C PRO A 55 13.23 -14.55 -9.01
N LEU A 56 13.35 -13.26 -9.27
CA LEU A 56 12.22 -12.39 -9.63
C LEU A 56 11.43 -12.85 -10.86
N GLU A 57 12.11 -13.36 -11.88
CA GLU A 57 11.47 -13.84 -13.11
C GLU A 57 10.65 -15.12 -12.86
N GLU A 58 11.25 -16.11 -12.19
CA GLU A 58 10.57 -17.36 -11.80
C GLU A 58 9.41 -17.12 -10.84
N SER A 59 9.64 -16.29 -9.82
CA SER A 59 8.60 -15.87 -8.86
C SER A 59 7.44 -15.17 -9.57
N SER A 60 7.73 -14.32 -10.56
CA SER A 60 6.70 -13.65 -11.35
C SER A 60 5.87 -14.64 -12.18
N GLU A 61 6.49 -15.62 -12.84
CA GLU A 61 5.75 -16.64 -13.59
C GLU A 61 4.88 -17.52 -12.69
N LEU A 62 5.36 -17.89 -11.50
CA LEU A 62 4.56 -18.61 -10.51
C LEU A 62 3.34 -17.79 -10.06
N VAL A 63 3.53 -16.50 -9.79
CA VAL A 63 2.42 -15.60 -9.41
C VAL A 63 1.45 -15.39 -10.56
N TRP A 64 1.92 -15.30 -11.81
CA TRP A 64 1.04 -15.21 -12.98
C TRP A 64 0.21 -16.47 -13.19
N ALA A 65 0.81 -17.64 -12.99
CA ALA A 65 0.08 -18.91 -13.01
C ALA A 65 -0.99 -18.95 -11.91
N LEU A 66 -0.68 -18.49 -10.70
CA LEU A 66 -1.67 -18.37 -9.62
C LEU A 66 -2.79 -17.38 -9.93
N LEU A 67 -2.48 -16.21 -10.51
CA LEU A 67 -3.49 -15.21 -10.91
C LEU A 67 -4.43 -15.74 -11.99
N ALA A 68 -3.96 -16.63 -12.86
CA ALA A 68 -4.83 -17.30 -13.83
C ALA A 68 -5.82 -18.25 -13.15
N ILE A 69 -5.39 -19.00 -12.13
CA ILE A 69 -6.25 -19.88 -11.34
C ILE A 69 -7.23 -19.08 -10.45
N ALA A 70 -6.75 -17.99 -9.87
CA ALA A 70 -7.52 -17.14 -8.96
C ALA A 70 -8.74 -16.48 -9.61
N ALA A 71 -8.76 -16.37 -10.94
CA ALA A 71 -9.94 -15.94 -11.69
C ALA A 71 -11.14 -16.89 -11.52
N GLU A 72 -10.90 -18.16 -11.17
CA GLU A 72 -11.94 -19.20 -11.08
C GLU A 72 -12.02 -19.87 -9.69
N GLU A 73 -10.96 -19.78 -8.88
CA GLU A 73 -10.87 -20.47 -7.59
C GLU A 73 -10.47 -19.55 -6.43
N ASP A 74 -11.39 -19.35 -5.48
CA ASP A 74 -11.18 -18.53 -4.27
C ASP A 74 -9.96 -18.95 -3.43
N LEU A 75 -9.59 -20.24 -3.45
CA LEU A 75 -8.43 -20.73 -2.70
C LEU A 75 -7.11 -20.16 -3.25
N ALA A 76 -7.02 -19.89 -4.55
CA ALA A 76 -5.86 -19.25 -5.15
C ALA A 76 -5.82 -17.74 -4.83
N ASP A 77 -6.97 -17.07 -4.80
CA ASP A 77 -7.11 -15.69 -4.28
C ASP A 77 -6.58 -15.59 -2.85
N ARG A 78 -6.96 -16.54 -1.99
CA ARG A 78 -6.46 -16.60 -0.61
C ARG A 78 -4.97 -16.84 -0.55
N LEU A 79 -4.42 -17.75 -1.36
CA LEU A 79 -2.97 -17.96 -1.41
C LEU A 79 -2.23 -16.69 -1.87
N LEU A 80 -2.74 -15.99 -2.87
CA LEU A 80 -2.18 -14.73 -3.33
C LEU A 80 -2.24 -13.66 -2.25
N LEU A 81 -3.34 -13.58 -1.50
CA LEU A 81 -3.44 -12.68 -0.35
C LEU A 81 -2.34 -12.98 0.67
N GLN A 82 -2.12 -14.26 1.00
CA GLN A 82 -1.05 -14.68 1.92
C GLN A 82 0.35 -14.35 1.41
N ILE A 83 0.58 -14.46 0.11
CA ILE A 83 1.84 -14.06 -0.53
C ILE A 83 2.09 -12.55 -0.38
N ILE A 84 1.05 -11.71 -0.44
CA ILE A 84 1.20 -10.25 -0.32
C ILE A 84 1.11 -9.72 1.11
N VAL A 85 0.67 -10.52 2.10
CA VAL A 85 0.56 -10.13 3.53
C VAL A 85 1.81 -9.39 4.05
N PRO A 86 3.05 -9.86 3.80
CA PRO A 86 4.24 -9.14 4.24
C PRO A 86 4.33 -7.71 3.68
N GLY A 87 3.86 -7.49 2.44
CA GLY A 87 3.77 -6.18 1.81
C GLY A 87 2.64 -5.32 2.39
N LEU A 88 1.52 -5.93 2.80
CA LEU A 88 0.38 -5.24 3.40
C LEU A 88 0.69 -4.68 4.80
N ALA A 89 1.71 -5.18 5.51
CA ALA A 89 2.10 -4.65 6.81
C ALA A 89 2.49 -3.15 6.77
N GLY A 90 3.02 -2.68 5.63
CA GLY A 90 3.27 -1.25 5.39
C GLY A 90 1.96 -0.45 5.33
N GLU A 91 1.03 -0.92 4.50
CA GLU A 91 -0.29 -0.31 4.29
C GLU A 91 -1.12 -0.29 5.57
N ALA A 92 -1.09 -1.36 6.35
CA ALA A 92 -1.81 -1.46 7.62
C ALA A 92 -1.34 -0.40 8.63
N ARG A 93 -0.02 -0.20 8.74
CA ARG A 93 0.56 0.84 9.61
C ARG A 93 0.18 2.25 9.15
N TRP A 94 0.22 2.49 7.84
CA TRP A 94 -0.20 3.76 7.26
C TRP A 94 -1.68 4.03 7.56
N LEU A 95 -2.55 3.03 7.31
CA LEU A 95 -3.99 3.14 7.50
C LEU A 95 -4.36 3.36 8.97
N MET A 96 -3.68 2.70 9.92
CA MET A 96 -3.85 2.98 11.35
C MET A 96 -3.43 4.39 11.75
N SER A 97 -2.31 4.89 11.20
CA SER A 97 -1.85 6.26 11.45
C SER A 97 -2.82 7.30 10.90
N TRP A 98 -3.43 7.01 9.75
CA TRP A 98 -4.52 7.80 9.19
C TRP A 98 -5.76 7.77 10.08
N ALA A 99 -6.26 6.58 10.44
CA ALA A 99 -7.48 6.41 11.23
C ALA A 99 -7.39 7.13 12.58
N ARG A 100 -6.24 7.03 13.28
CA ARG A 100 -6.02 7.75 14.55
C ARG A 100 -6.17 9.27 14.44
N ARG A 101 -5.96 9.84 13.26
CA ARG A 101 -6.02 11.30 13.03
C ARG A 101 -7.38 11.75 12.52
N VAL A 102 -8.03 10.94 11.68
CA VAL A 102 -9.25 11.34 10.96
C VAL A 102 -10.49 10.73 11.59
N GLU A 103 -10.47 9.44 11.91
CA GLU A 103 -11.65 8.71 12.40
C GLU A 103 -11.23 7.55 13.32
N PRO A 104 -10.98 7.84 14.61
CA PRO A 104 -10.49 6.84 15.56
C PRO A 104 -11.44 5.65 15.76
N ASP A 105 -12.75 5.85 15.56
CA ASP A 105 -13.79 4.84 15.76
C ASP A 105 -13.65 3.63 14.82
N LEU A 106 -13.07 3.84 13.62
CA LEU A 106 -12.79 2.75 12.67
C LEU A 106 -11.81 1.70 13.22
N ILE A 107 -10.97 2.09 14.18
CA ILE A 107 -9.98 1.18 14.78
C ILE A 107 -10.69 0.13 15.64
N GLY A 108 -11.72 0.51 16.40
CA GLY A 108 -12.40 -0.39 17.33
C GLY A 108 -13.31 -1.43 16.66
N ASN A 109 -13.85 -1.09 15.49
CA ASN A 109 -14.90 -1.86 14.83
C ASN A 109 -14.39 -2.91 13.83
N GLY A 110 -13.09 -2.93 13.54
CA GLY A 110 -12.51 -3.82 12.53
C GLY A 110 -12.64 -3.31 11.09
N ASP A 111 -13.18 -2.10 10.90
CA ASP A 111 -13.37 -1.49 9.57
C ASP A 111 -12.03 -1.29 8.85
N ILE A 112 -10.98 -0.92 9.59
CA ILE A 112 -9.61 -0.78 9.06
C ILE A 112 -9.08 -2.11 8.50
N ASP A 113 -9.34 -3.19 9.22
CA ASP A 113 -8.91 -4.53 8.84
C ASP A 113 -9.66 -4.99 7.58
N GLN A 114 -10.97 -4.74 7.54
CA GLN A 114 -11.81 -5.03 6.39
C GLN A 114 -11.42 -4.20 5.16
N MET A 115 -11.16 -2.90 5.31
CA MET A 115 -10.67 -2.03 4.23
C MET A 115 -9.37 -2.55 3.64
N LEU A 116 -8.41 -2.95 4.48
CA LEU A 116 -7.12 -3.48 4.04
C LEU A 116 -7.30 -4.78 3.25
N VAL A 117 -8.08 -5.74 3.77
CA VAL A 117 -8.30 -7.04 3.12
C VAL A 117 -9.06 -6.86 1.80
N LEU A 118 -10.12 -6.05 1.79
CA LEU A 118 -10.90 -5.77 0.58
C LEU A 118 -10.06 -5.09 -0.50
N ALA A 119 -9.23 -4.11 -0.14
CA ALA A 119 -8.32 -3.47 -1.08
C ALA A 119 -7.23 -4.42 -1.59
N GLY A 120 -6.79 -5.37 -0.75
CA GLY A 120 -5.87 -6.45 -1.13
C GLY A 120 -6.49 -7.37 -2.19
N ILE A 121 -7.68 -7.91 -1.91
CA ILE A 121 -8.43 -8.79 -2.81
C ILE A 121 -8.76 -8.08 -4.13
N GLU A 122 -9.22 -6.83 -4.07
CA GLU A 122 -9.50 -6.04 -5.26
C GLU A 122 -8.22 -5.75 -6.08
N GLY A 123 -7.08 -5.58 -5.40
CA GLY A 123 -5.77 -5.50 -6.05
C GLY A 123 -5.40 -6.76 -6.83
N ILE A 124 -5.66 -7.94 -6.24
CA ILE A 124 -5.45 -9.25 -6.88
C ILE A 124 -6.38 -9.41 -8.09
N ARG A 125 -7.67 -9.17 -7.91
CA ARG A 125 -8.67 -9.26 -8.99
C ARG A 125 -8.37 -8.33 -10.15
N HIS A 126 -7.91 -7.12 -9.87
CA HIS A 126 -7.50 -6.19 -10.92
C HIS A 126 -6.29 -6.70 -11.73
N ALA A 127 -5.41 -7.48 -11.11
CA ALA A 127 -4.26 -8.08 -11.80
C ALA A 127 -4.64 -9.25 -12.72
N HIS A 128 -5.86 -9.81 -12.61
CA HIS A 128 -6.34 -10.85 -13.51
C HIS A 128 -6.27 -10.36 -14.96
N GLY A 129 -5.66 -11.17 -15.83
CA GLY A 129 -5.49 -10.86 -17.26
C GLY A 129 -4.47 -9.76 -17.60
N HIS A 130 -3.88 -9.07 -16.62
CA HIS A 130 -2.99 -7.93 -16.85
C HIS A 130 -1.52 -8.28 -16.52
N ARG A 131 -0.81 -8.98 -17.42
CA ARG A 131 0.60 -9.32 -17.21
C ARG A 131 1.49 -8.06 -17.09
N ARG A 132 2.19 -7.96 -15.98
CA ARG A 132 3.20 -6.94 -15.64
C ARG A 132 4.50 -7.63 -15.24
N SER A 133 5.63 -6.92 -15.35
CA SER A 133 6.93 -7.50 -14.98
C SER A 133 7.03 -7.87 -13.49
N TYR A 134 6.25 -7.24 -12.61
CA TYR A 134 6.29 -7.43 -11.16
C TYR A 134 4.87 -7.54 -10.58
N PRO A 135 4.25 -8.74 -10.61
CA PRO A 135 2.85 -8.92 -10.22
C PRO A 135 2.57 -8.49 -8.78
N ILE A 136 3.36 -8.97 -7.81
CA ILE A 136 3.18 -8.65 -6.39
C ILE A 136 3.25 -7.13 -6.16
N CYS A 137 4.25 -6.46 -6.71
CA CYS A 137 4.39 -5.01 -6.61
C CYS A 137 3.21 -4.27 -7.27
N SER A 138 2.73 -4.77 -8.41
CA SER A 138 1.56 -4.19 -9.10
C SER A 138 0.29 -4.30 -8.25
N ILE A 139 0.08 -5.46 -7.61
CA ILE A 139 -1.03 -5.70 -6.69
C ILE A 139 -0.94 -4.74 -5.50
N LEU A 140 0.19 -4.67 -4.81
CA LEU A 140 0.39 -3.78 -3.67
C LEU A 140 0.18 -2.30 -4.01
N ARG A 141 0.69 -1.83 -5.15
CA ARG A 141 0.44 -0.45 -5.62
C ARG A 141 -1.04 -0.21 -5.89
N ARG A 142 -1.75 -1.21 -6.44
CA ARG A 142 -3.20 -1.11 -6.66
C ARG A 142 -3.93 -1.05 -5.33
N THR A 143 -3.60 -1.92 -4.38
CA THR A 143 -4.12 -1.90 -3.00
C THR A 143 -3.95 -0.52 -2.38
N HIS A 144 -2.74 0.04 -2.39
CA HIS A 144 -2.45 1.37 -1.85
C HIS A 144 -3.33 2.48 -2.48
N ARG A 145 -3.50 2.45 -3.81
CA ARG A 145 -4.35 3.42 -4.53
C ARG A 145 -5.82 3.30 -4.13
N LEU A 146 -6.32 2.09 -3.92
CA LEU A 146 -7.70 1.86 -3.47
C LEU A 146 -7.90 2.38 -2.05
N LEU A 147 -6.96 2.08 -1.15
CA LEU A 147 -6.97 2.60 0.21
C LEU A 147 -6.93 4.13 0.23
N THR A 148 -6.01 4.74 -0.53
CA THR A 148 -5.91 6.21 -0.63
C THR A 148 -7.18 6.84 -1.20
N LYS A 149 -7.85 6.17 -2.14
CA LYS A 149 -9.12 6.66 -2.69
C LYS A 149 -10.20 6.63 -1.61
N GLU A 150 -10.29 5.54 -0.85
CA GLU A 150 -11.30 5.35 0.17
C GLU A 150 -11.10 6.32 1.35
N THR A 151 -9.87 6.43 1.85
CA THR A 151 -9.55 7.37 2.94
C THR A 151 -9.83 8.82 2.55
N ARG A 152 -9.54 9.22 1.31
CA ARG A 152 -9.92 10.54 0.79
C ARG A 152 -11.42 10.75 0.68
N ALA A 153 -12.18 9.72 0.33
CA ALA A 153 -13.64 9.80 0.28
C ALA A 153 -14.21 10.04 1.67
N ILE A 154 -13.70 9.32 2.67
CA ILE A 154 -14.04 9.48 4.10
C ILE A 154 -13.67 10.89 4.58
N GLU A 155 -12.44 11.35 4.36
CA GLU A 155 -12.00 12.70 4.71
C GLU A 155 -12.89 13.79 4.08
N THR A 156 -13.24 13.61 2.80
CA THR A 156 -14.11 14.55 2.08
C THR A 156 -15.53 14.54 2.64
N TRP A 157 -16.03 13.39 3.07
CA TRP A 157 -17.34 13.26 3.70
C TRP A 157 -17.36 13.92 5.08
N HIS A 158 -16.34 13.71 5.92
CA HIS A 158 -16.18 14.39 7.21
C HIS A 158 -16.10 15.91 7.04
N ALA A 159 -15.31 16.39 6.09
CA ALA A 159 -15.22 17.83 5.80
C ALA A 159 -16.57 18.45 5.39
N LYS A 160 -17.52 17.66 4.86
CA LYS A 160 -18.85 18.12 4.49
C LYS A 160 -19.87 18.01 5.63
N THR A 161 -19.75 17.01 6.49
CA THR A 161 -20.70 16.75 7.59
C THR A 161 -20.42 17.55 8.85
N VAL A 162 -19.15 17.88 9.12
CA VAL A 162 -18.77 18.80 10.22
C VAL A 162 -19.39 20.21 10.04
N LEU A 163 -19.79 20.59 8.82
CA LEU A 163 -20.46 21.86 8.53
C LEU A 163 -21.96 21.89 8.90
N ASP A 164 -22.59 20.76 9.24
CA ASP A 164 -24.03 20.69 9.57
C ASP A 164 -24.33 20.67 11.09
N GLU A 165 -23.32 20.54 11.96
CA GLU A 165 -23.51 20.39 13.42
C GLU A 165 -23.34 21.68 14.26
N ILE A 166 -23.39 22.89 13.69
CA ILE A 166 -23.11 24.12 14.47
C ILE A 166 -24.33 25.05 14.61
N GLU A 167 -25.06 24.91 15.73
CA GLU A 167 -25.70 26.04 16.41
C GLU A 167 -24.64 26.86 17.21
N VAL A 168 -24.26 28.01 16.65
CA VAL A 168 -23.76 29.31 17.20
C VAL A 168 -23.40 29.38 18.71
N SER A 169 -22.22 29.80 19.20
CA SER A 169 -21.54 31.13 19.09
C SER A 169 -20.15 31.15 19.81
N PRO A 170 -19.32 32.23 19.75
CA PRO A 170 -17.96 32.19 19.21
C PRO A 170 -16.86 32.30 20.26
N SER A 171 -15.81 31.49 20.14
CA SER A 171 -14.49 31.83 20.67
C SER A 171 -13.49 31.67 19.54
N ALA A 172 -12.91 32.79 19.12
CA ALA A 172 -11.95 32.88 18.04
C ALA A 172 -10.71 32.04 18.37
N VAL A 173 -10.64 30.85 17.80
CA VAL A 173 -9.42 30.08 17.60
C VAL A 173 -9.30 29.92 16.08
N PRO A 174 -8.21 30.36 15.44
CA PRO A 174 -8.11 30.28 13.98
C PRO A 174 -8.11 28.80 13.57
N GLU A 175 -9.09 28.43 12.74
CA GLU A 175 -9.20 27.12 12.10
C GLU A 175 -7.93 26.77 11.30
N PRO A 176 -7.46 25.52 11.30
CA PRO A 176 -6.45 25.07 10.34
C PRO A 176 -7.14 24.78 9.00
N THR A 177 -7.30 25.81 8.16
CA THR A 177 -7.89 25.77 6.81
C THR A 177 -7.03 25.06 5.75
N ALA A 178 -5.96 24.36 6.12
CA ALA A 178 -4.94 23.95 5.15
C ALA A 178 -5.05 22.47 4.76
N ARG A 179 -5.40 22.23 3.49
CA ARG A 179 -5.38 20.88 2.87
C ARG A 179 -3.95 20.33 2.94
N PRO A 180 -3.68 19.09 3.39
CA PRO A 180 -2.32 18.59 3.59
C PRO A 180 -1.42 18.69 2.34
N GLY A 181 -1.98 18.50 1.15
CA GLY A 181 -1.27 18.71 -0.12
C GLY A 181 -0.96 20.19 -0.42
N GLN A 182 -1.83 21.10 0.00
CA GLN A 182 -1.60 22.55 -0.10
C GLN A 182 -0.57 23.00 0.94
N MET A 183 -0.63 22.48 2.17
CA MET A 183 0.39 22.72 3.20
C MET A 183 1.77 22.28 2.73
N LEU A 184 1.87 21.10 2.09
CA LEU A 184 3.14 20.64 1.54
C LEU A 184 3.58 21.51 0.35
N LEU A 185 2.67 21.96 -0.51
CA LEU A 185 2.99 22.88 -1.61
C LEU A 185 3.50 24.23 -1.09
N ASP A 186 2.83 24.79 -0.08
CA ASP A 186 3.17 26.07 0.54
C ASP A 186 4.52 25.95 1.27
N LEU A 187 4.73 24.86 2.01
CA LEU A 187 6.00 24.56 2.68
C LEU A 187 7.15 24.37 1.68
N LEU A 188 6.92 23.67 0.57
CA LEU A 188 7.92 23.49 -0.49
C LEU A 188 8.23 24.81 -1.20
N SER A 189 7.22 25.64 -1.44
CA SER A 189 7.39 26.98 -2.04
C SER A 189 8.22 27.87 -1.13
N GLU A 190 7.88 27.95 0.15
CA GLU A 190 8.63 28.69 1.16
C GLU A 190 10.08 28.17 1.30
N ALA A 191 10.28 26.85 1.34
CA ALA A 191 11.61 26.26 1.42
C ALA A 191 12.49 26.57 0.20
N THR A 192 11.87 26.71 -0.99
CA THR A 192 12.58 27.14 -2.20
C THR A 192 12.90 28.63 -2.22
N GLU A 193 12.00 29.48 -1.74
CA GLU A 193 12.22 30.93 -1.65
C GLU A 193 13.32 31.28 -0.64
N ARG A 194 13.38 30.56 0.49
CA ARG A 194 14.45 30.68 1.49
C ARG A 194 15.77 30.04 1.05
N GLY A 195 15.79 29.36 -0.09
CA GLY A 195 16.98 28.68 -0.63
C GLY A 195 17.40 27.42 0.15
N THR A 196 16.57 26.94 1.08
CA THR A 196 16.86 25.77 1.92
C THR A 196 16.76 24.47 1.12
N VAL A 197 15.84 24.42 0.15
CA VAL A 197 15.68 23.30 -0.78
C VAL A 197 15.75 23.83 -2.22
N SER A 198 16.43 23.11 -3.11
CA SER A 198 16.47 23.50 -4.52
C SER A 198 15.13 23.24 -5.19
N ARG A 199 14.74 24.03 -6.20
CA ARG A 199 13.48 23.83 -6.93
C ARG A 199 13.35 22.43 -7.52
N SER A 200 14.47 21.89 -8.04
CA SER A 200 14.52 20.51 -8.55
C SER A 200 14.29 19.44 -7.47
N ASP A 201 14.70 19.69 -6.22
CA ASP A 201 14.45 18.76 -5.11
C ASP A 201 13.02 18.90 -4.57
N ALA A 202 12.42 20.09 -4.62
CA ALA A 202 11.01 20.30 -4.27
C ALA A 202 10.07 19.60 -5.27
N ASP A 203 10.34 19.72 -6.56
CA ASP A 203 9.60 19.02 -7.62
C ASP A 203 9.73 17.50 -7.45
N LEU A 204 10.90 17.01 -7.05
CA LEU A 204 11.14 15.59 -6.78
C LEU A 204 10.28 15.08 -5.62
N LEU A 205 10.20 15.84 -4.51
CA LEU A 205 9.37 15.47 -3.37
C LEU A 205 7.88 15.48 -3.72
N TRP A 206 7.43 16.48 -4.46
CA TRP A 206 6.06 16.53 -4.96
C TRP A 206 5.72 15.31 -5.82
N MET A 207 6.60 14.94 -6.76
CA MET A 207 6.38 13.78 -7.64
C MET A 207 6.30 12.46 -6.86
N ILE A 208 7.10 12.30 -5.80
CA ILE A 208 7.13 11.05 -5.04
C ILE A 208 6.00 10.99 -4.00
N ASP A 209 5.82 12.04 -3.20
CA ASP A 209 4.94 12.00 -2.02
C ASP A 209 3.50 12.41 -2.33
N VAL A 210 3.29 13.22 -3.36
CA VAL A 210 1.95 13.68 -3.76
C VAL A 210 1.47 12.98 -5.02
N ALA A 211 2.32 12.89 -6.04
CA ALA A 211 1.96 12.24 -7.30
C ALA A 211 2.24 10.71 -7.31
N GLY A 212 2.89 10.18 -6.27
CA GLY A 212 3.03 8.74 -6.04
C GLY A 212 4.00 8.02 -6.99
N PHE A 213 4.91 8.75 -7.64
CA PHE A 213 5.94 8.14 -8.49
C PHE A 213 7.04 7.49 -7.65
N SER A 214 7.52 6.33 -8.08
CA SER A 214 8.67 5.69 -7.43
C SER A 214 10.00 6.27 -7.92
N SER A 215 11.04 6.14 -7.10
CA SER A 215 12.40 6.57 -7.47
C SER A 215 12.95 5.86 -8.72
N ALA A 216 12.49 4.65 -9.00
CA ALA A 216 12.86 3.91 -10.21
C ALA A 216 12.14 4.44 -11.47
N GLU A 217 10.91 4.95 -11.32
CA GLU A 217 10.15 5.53 -12.42
C GLU A 217 10.66 6.94 -12.79
N LEU A 218 11.18 7.70 -11.83
CA LEU A 218 11.73 9.04 -12.05
C LEU A 218 13.21 9.04 -12.47
N ALA A 219 13.94 7.95 -12.22
CA ALA A 219 15.36 7.86 -12.56
C ALA A 219 15.67 8.09 -14.06
N PRO A 220 14.94 7.46 -15.01
CA PRO A 220 15.17 7.69 -16.43
C PRO A 220 14.90 9.13 -16.88
N SER A 221 13.84 9.77 -16.36
CA SER A 221 13.49 11.15 -16.72
C SER A 221 14.47 12.19 -16.14
N LEU A 222 15.12 11.84 -15.04
CA LEU A 222 16.14 12.68 -14.39
C LEU A 222 17.58 12.35 -14.85
N GLY A 223 17.77 11.34 -15.69
CA GLY A 223 19.07 10.92 -16.19
C GLY A 223 20.04 10.42 -15.11
N ILE A 224 19.52 9.91 -13.99
CA ILE A 224 20.32 9.47 -12.82
C ILE A 224 19.88 8.09 -12.33
N ALA A 225 20.75 7.41 -11.57
CA ALA A 225 20.43 6.11 -11.00
C ALA A 225 19.29 6.19 -9.96
N PRO A 226 18.41 5.17 -9.85
CA PRO A 226 17.31 5.14 -8.87
C PRO A 226 17.76 5.35 -7.42
N ARG A 227 18.93 4.81 -7.05
CA ARG A 227 19.54 4.99 -5.73
C ARG A 227 19.90 6.45 -5.47
N SER A 228 20.33 7.18 -6.49
CA SER A 228 20.63 8.61 -6.42
C SER A 228 19.37 9.44 -6.25
N VAL A 229 18.26 9.04 -6.86
CA VAL A 229 16.93 9.66 -6.66
C VAL A 229 16.49 9.49 -5.20
N ALA A 230 16.58 8.27 -4.64
CA ALA A 230 16.23 8.00 -3.24
C ALA A 230 17.12 8.78 -2.25
N GLN A 231 18.42 8.87 -2.51
CA GLN A 231 19.33 9.68 -1.68
C GLN A 231 19.11 11.18 -1.82
N ARG A 232 18.68 11.68 -2.99
CA ARG A 232 18.27 13.09 -3.16
C ARG A 232 17.01 13.39 -2.37
N ARG A 233 16.01 12.51 -2.44
CA ARG A 233 14.78 12.59 -1.65
C ARG A 233 15.09 12.71 -0.16
N LEU A 234 15.84 11.75 0.40
CA LEU A 234 16.16 11.72 1.84
C LEU A 234 16.89 12.99 2.30
N ARG A 235 17.79 13.54 1.47
CA ARG A 235 18.48 14.80 1.76
C ARG A 235 17.56 16.02 1.69
N ALA A 236 16.57 16.01 0.80
CA ALA A 236 15.57 17.06 0.70
C ALA A 236 14.60 17.03 1.89
N GLU A 237 14.10 15.85 2.28
CA GLU A 237 13.28 15.64 3.47
C GLU A 237 14.01 16.06 4.76
N GLY A 238 15.29 15.71 4.89
CA GLY A 238 16.10 16.11 6.03
C GLY A 238 16.31 17.62 6.12
N ARG A 239 16.37 18.34 4.99
CA ARG A 239 16.45 19.82 4.96
C ARG A 239 15.12 20.47 5.33
N LEU A 240 14.00 19.95 4.82
CA LEU A 240 12.66 20.41 5.21
C LEU A 240 12.39 20.18 6.69
N SER A 241 12.76 19.02 7.23
CA SER A 241 12.55 18.69 8.64
C SER A 241 13.31 19.64 9.57
N LYS A 242 14.53 20.05 9.18
CA LYS A 242 15.30 21.07 9.92
C LYS A 242 14.65 22.44 9.86
N MET A 243 14.18 22.86 8.68
CA MET A 243 13.51 24.15 8.49
C MET A 243 12.24 24.25 9.34
N VAL A 244 11.41 23.20 9.35
CA VAL A 244 10.19 23.16 10.17
C VAL A 244 10.53 23.16 11.67
N GLY A 245 11.61 22.48 12.06
CA GLY A 245 12.09 22.48 13.45
C GLY A 245 12.71 23.80 13.93
N GLU A 246 13.19 24.65 13.01
CA GLU A 246 13.71 26.00 13.32
C GLU A 246 12.61 27.07 13.32
N ALA A 247 11.44 26.77 12.74
CA ALA A 247 10.30 27.67 12.64
C ALA A 247 9.24 27.47 13.75
N ALA A 248 9.38 26.42 14.57
CA ALA A 248 8.52 26.09 15.72
C ALA A 248 9.17 26.52 17.04
#